data_AF-R9L6B5-F1
#
_entry.id   AF-R9L6B5-F1
#
_cell.length_a   1.000
_cell.length_b   1.000
_cell.length_c   1.000
_cell.angle_alpha   90.00
_cell.angle_beta   90.00
_cell.angle_gamma   90.00
#
_symmetry.space_group_name_H-M   'P 1'
#
loop_
_entity.id
_entity.type
_entity.pdbx_description
1 polymer ?
#
loop_
_entity_poly.entity_id
_entity_poly.type
_entity_poly.pdbx_seq_one_letter_code
_entity_poly.pdbx_strand_id
1 'polypeptide(L)'
;MDETNVLQNLVRVGVVAAVNPGNRTARVLFESSDEMSSDWLAVLDSHPHIPDYDGEPQRTEYEGPDGEGAAKFEKHKHDLIVKPWLPNVGDKVVTLFLPVENAHGFVLGAYQPWQ
;
A
#
# COMPACT_ATOMS: atom_id res chain seq x y z
N MET A 1 -18.71 -7.68 26.01
CA MET A 1 -17.65 -7.90 25.02
C MET A 1 -16.56 -8.70 25.71
N ASP A 2 -16.17 -9.86 25.20
CA ASP A 2 -15.05 -10.62 25.78
C ASP A 2 -13.74 -9.91 25.41
N GLU A 3 -13.07 -9.32 26.39
CA GLU A 3 -11.81 -8.59 26.20
C GLU A 3 -10.73 -9.46 25.55
N THR A 4 -10.73 -10.77 25.83
CA THR A 4 -9.79 -11.72 25.25
C THR A 4 -10.01 -11.86 23.74
N ASN A 5 -11.27 -11.94 23.33
CA ASN A 5 -11.65 -12.03 21.92
C ASN A 5 -11.33 -10.73 21.15
N VAL A 6 -11.50 -9.58 21.80
CA VAL A 6 -11.12 -8.27 21.22
C VAL A 6 -9.63 -8.20 20.97
N LEU A 7 -8.81 -8.58 21.97
CA LEU A 7 -7.35 -8.54 21.85
C LEU A 7 -6.84 -9.50 20.78
N GLN A 8 -7.42 -10.70 20.66
CA GLN A 8 -7.05 -11.69 19.64
C GLN A 8 -7.34 -11.21 18.22
N ASN A 9 -8.36 -10.37 18.03
CA ASN A 9 -8.76 -9.87 16.72
C ASN A 9 -8.23 -8.47 16.39
N LEU A 10 -7.52 -7.82 17.32
CA LEU A 10 -6.98 -6.48 17.14
C LEU A 10 -5.97 -6.42 15.99
N VAL A 11 -5.06 -7.38 15.92
CA VAL A 11 -4.05 -7.49 14.86
C VAL A 11 -4.18 -8.86 14.21
N ARG A 12 -4.34 -8.87 12.88
CA ARG A 12 -4.52 -10.11 12.12
C ARG A 12 -3.61 -10.13 10.90
N VAL A 13 -3.28 -11.34 10.46
CA VAL A 13 -2.51 -11.58 9.25
C VAL A 13 -3.40 -12.34 8.28
N GLY A 14 -3.33 -11.95 7.01
CA GLY A 14 -4.08 -12.62 5.96
C GLY A 14 -3.49 -12.40 4.57
N VAL A 15 -4.18 -12.93 3.58
CA VAL A 15 -3.80 -12.85 2.16
C VAL A 15 -4.79 -11.95 1.44
N VAL A 16 -4.30 -11.02 0.64
CA VAL A 16 -5.18 -10.13 -0.14
C VAL A 16 -5.92 -10.91 -1.20
N ALA A 17 -7.25 -10.83 -1.16
CA ALA A 17 -8.17 -11.50 -2.09
C ALA A 17 -8.65 -10.56 -3.21
N ALA A 18 -8.76 -9.25 -2.94
CA ALA A 18 -9.17 -8.25 -3.92
C ALA A 18 -8.65 -6.85 -3.57
N VAL A 19 -8.47 -6.00 -4.57
CA VAL A 19 -8.00 -4.62 -4.42
C VAL A 19 -8.91 -3.70 -5.23
N ASN A 20 -9.33 -2.58 -4.64
CA ASN A 20 -10.08 -1.53 -5.30
C ASN A 20 -9.23 -0.24 -5.30
N PRO A 21 -8.53 0.05 -6.40
CA PRO A 21 -7.66 1.22 -6.48
C PRO A 21 -8.41 2.56 -6.38
N GLY A 22 -9.66 2.63 -6.88
CA GLY A 22 -10.44 3.86 -6.88
C GLY A 22 -10.83 4.31 -5.47
N ASN A 23 -11.10 3.36 -4.58
CA ASN A 23 -11.48 3.62 -3.19
C ASN A 23 -10.33 3.39 -2.19
N ARG A 24 -9.16 2.93 -2.66
CA ARG A 24 -8.00 2.58 -1.83
C ARG A 24 -8.35 1.55 -0.74
N THR A 25 -9.10 0.53 -1.12
CA THR A 25 -9.50 -0.55 -0.22
C THR A 25 -9.04 -1.91 -0.72
N ALA A 26 -8.93 -2.87 0.19
CA ALA A 26 -8.60 -4.25 -0.13
C ALA A 26 -9.46 -5.22 0.70
N ARG A 27 -9.71 -6.40 0.16
CA ARG A 27 -10.31 -7.52 0.90
C ARG A 27 -9.22 -8.51 1.26
N VAL A 28 -9.26 -9.01 2.48
CA VAL A 28 -8.24 -9.91 3.05
C VAL A 28 -8.91 -11.19 3.51
N LEU A 29 -8.34 -12.31 3.08
CA LEU A 29 -8.67 -13.65 3.56
C LEU A 29 -7.82 -13.95 4.80
N PHE A 30 -8.47 -14.22 5.92
CA PHE A 30 -7.78 -14.56 7.16
C PHE A 30 -7.85 -16.07 7.41
N GLU A 31 -6.71 -16.70 7.67
CA GLU A 31 -6.61 -18.16 7.90
C GLU A 31 -7.53 -18.65 9.03
N SER A 32 -7.85 -17.78 10.00
CA SER A 32 -8.68 -18.10 11.15
C SER A 32 -10.20 -18.07 10.90
N SER A 33 -10.68 -17.83 9.67
CA SER A 33 -12.07 -17.41 9.41
C SER A 33 -12.89 -18.32 8.51
N ASP A 34 -12.59 -19.62 8.44
CA ASP A 34 -13.27 -20.56 7.53
C ASP A 34 -13.35 -20.02 6.08
N GLU A 35 -12.24 -19.45 5.59
CA GLU A 35 -12.12 -18.86 4.25
C GLU A 35 -13.08 -17.68 3.95
N MET A 36 -13.68 -17.06 4.98
CA MET A 36 -14.42 -15.82 4.78
C MET A 36 -13.45 -14.65 4.56
N SER A 37 -13.66 -13.94 3.45
CA SER A 37 -12.96 -12.69 3.17
C SER A 37 -13.57 -11.54 3.99
N SER A 38 -12.72 -10.61 4.39
CA SER A 38 -13.14 -9.36 5.01
C SER A 38 -14.10 -8.57 4.10
N ASP A 39 -14.77 -7.59 4.69
CA ASP A 39 -15.28 -6.44 3.92
C ASP A 39 -14.11 -5.61 3.35
N TRP A 40 -14.41 -4.55 2.62
CA TRP A 40 -13.41 -3.62 2.09
C TRP A 40 -12.71 -2.86 3.22
N LEU A 41 -11.48 -3.27 3.52
CA LEU A 41 -10.63 -2.60 4.50
C LEU A 41 -9.90 -1.44 3.84
N ALA A 42 -9.83 -0.30 4.52
CA ALA A 42 -9.03 0.83 4.06
C ALA A 42 -7.55 0.45 4.08
N VAL A 43 -6.83 0.77 2.99
CA VAL A 43 -5.37 0.63 2.96
C VAL A 43 -4.77 1.88 3.58
N LEU A 44 -3.94 1.71 4.60
CA LEU A 44 -3.27 2.82 5.27
C LEU A 44 -2.46 3.62 4.24
N ASP A 45 -2.60 4.95 4.32
CA ASP A 45 -1.87 5.84 3.44
C ASP A 45 -0.43 6.02 3.91
N SER A 46 0.46 5.18 3.37
CA SER A 46 1.90 5.34 3.50
C SER A 46 2.46 6.00 2.24
N HIS A 47 1.93 7.17 1.86
CA HIS A 47 2.47 7.89 0.72
C HIS A 47 3.97 8.09 0.93
N PRO A 48 4.82 7.91 -0.10
CA PRO A 48 6.23 8.20 0.06
C PRO A 48 6.34 9.68 0.44
N HIS A 49 7.01 9.97 1.56
CA HIS A 49 7.30 11.35 1.91
C HIS A 49 8.38 11.85 0.95
N ILE A 50 7.90 12.53 -0.08
CA ILE A 50 8.69 13.11 -1.16
C ILE A 50 8.71 14.60 -0.84
N PRO A 51 9.77 15.13 -0.22
CA PRO A 51 9.84 16.55 0.10
C PRO A 51 9.69 17.37 -1.19
N ASP A 52 8.65 18.18 -1.24
CA ASP A 52 8.50 19.30 -2.18
C ASP A 52 8.16 20.53 -1.36
N TYR A 53 9.19 21.16 -0.78
CA TYR A 53 9.01 22.34 0.08
C TYR A 53 10.04 23.46 -0.17
N ASP A 54 10.80 23.38 -1.27
CA ASP A 54 11.70 24.46 -1.72
C ASP A 54 11.47 24.86 -3.20
N GLY A 55 10.35 24.44 -3.80
CA GLY A 55 9.90 24.90 -5.12
C GLY A 55 10.56 24.23 -6.33
N GLU A 56 11.30 23.13 -6.13
CA GLU A 56 11.92 22.37 -7.21
C GLU A 56 11.30 20.95 -7.32
N PRO A 57 10.83 20.53 -8.52
CA PRO A 57 10.27 19.20 -8.72
C PRO A 57 11.30 18.11 -8.44
N GLN A 58 10.87 17.01 -7.82
CA GLN A 58 11.69 15.82 -7.59
C GLN A 58 12.15 15.17 -8.91
N ARG A 59 13.39 14.66 -8.91
CA ARG A 59 14.07 14.08 -10.08
C ARG A 59 14.78 12.82 -9.64
N THR A 60 14.62 11.72 -10.38
CA THR A 60 15.34 10.46 -10.12
C THR A 60 16.75 10.47 -10.70
N GLU A 61 16.97 11.27 -11.74
CA GLU A 61 18.28 11.52 -12.35
C GLU A 61 18.29 12.79 -13.21
N TYR A 62 19.47 13.32 -13.52
CA TYR A 62 19.70 14.07 -14.76
C TYR A 62 20.14 13.04 -15.79
N GLU A 63 19.46 12.94 -16.93
CA GLU A 63 19.86 11.92 -17.90
C GLU A 63 21.16 12.25 -18.64
N GLY A 64 21.99 11.21 -18.77
CA GLY A 64 22.96 11.05 -19.84
C GLY A 64 22.24 10.69 -21.16
N PRO A 65 22.95 10.68 -22.28
CA PRO A 65 22.30 11.05 -23.53
C PRO A 65 21.52 9.92 -24.22
N ASP A 66 20.19 10.05 -24.29
CA ASP A 66 19.33 9.38 -25.27
C ASP A 66 18.87 10.37 -26.36
N GLY A 67 19.34 10.12 -27.59
CA GLY A 67 19.12 10.96 -28.78
C GLY A 67 20.27 10.85 -29.78
N GLU A 68 19.97 10.99 -31.07
CA GLU A 68 20.98 11.00 -32.15
C GLU A 68 21.36 12.44 -32.53
N GLY A 69 22.65 12.68 -32.81
CA GLY A 69 23.12 13.99 -33.28
C GLY A 69 23.05 15.09 -32.22
N ALA A 70 22.55 16.27 -32.57
CA ALA A 70 22.52 17.45 -31.70
C ALA A 70 21.51 17.32 -30.54
N ALA A 71 20.43 16.55 -30.72
CA ALA A 71 19.41 16.28 -29.70
C ALA A 71 19.97 15.53 -28.49
N LYS A 72 21.10 14.82 -28.69
CA LYS A 72 21.88 14.16 -27.65
C LYS A 72 22.39 15.10 -26.54
N PHE A 73 22.42 16.40 -26.80
CA PHE A 73 22.92 17.44 -25.89
C PHE A 73 21.83 18.40 -25.42
N GLU A 74 20.58 18.17 -25.81
CA GLU A 74 19.42 18.96 -25.39
C GLU A 74 18.98 18.52 -23.98
N LYS A 75 18.92 19.47 -23.05
CA LYS A 75 18.41 19.22 -21.69
C LYS A 75 16.90 18.94 -21.77
N HIS A 76 16.49 17.72 -21.45
CA HIS A 76 15.07 17.36 -21.32
C HIS A 76 14.76 16.77 -19.93
N LYS A 77 13.48 16.51 -19.66
CA LYS A 77 12.95 16.10 -18.36
C LYS A 77 12.09 14.84 -18.52
N HIS A 78 12.09 13.99 -17.50
CA HIS A 78 11.18 12.85 -17.37
C HIS A 78 10.19 13.08 -16.25
N ASP A 79 8.92 12.75 -16.52
CA ASP A 79 7.86 12.84 -15.54
C ASP A 79 7.90 11.63 -14.60
N LEU A 80 7.94 11.88 -13.29
CA LEU A 80 7.78 10.84 -12.27
C LEU A 80 6.34 10.84 -11.78
N ILE A 81 5.60 9.77 -12.06
CA ILE A 81 4.26 9.56 -11.51
C ILE A 81 4.36 8.68 -10.27
N VAL A 82 4.30 9.30 -9.10
CA VAL A 82 4.28 8.59 -7.82
C VAL A 82 2.83 8.25 -7.47
N LYS A 83 2.51 6.95 -7.48
CA LYS A 83 1.21 6.46 -7.03
C LYS A 83 1.31 6.03 -5.56
N PRO A 84 0.26 6.26 -4.75
CA PRO A 84 0.17 5.66 -3.43
C PRO A 84 0.32 4.14 -3.53
N TRP A 85 0.99 3.55 -2.55
CA TRP A 85 1.13 2.10 -2.48
C TRP A 85 -0.23 1.42 -2.21
N LEU A 86 -0.46 0.29 -2.88
CA LEU A 86 -1.54 -0.66 -2.62
C LEU A 86 -0.95 -2.07 -2.67
N PRO A 87 -1.48 -3.02 -1.88
CA PRO A 87 -1.03 -4.41 -1.97
C PRO A 87 -1.51 -5.05 -3.29
N ASN A 88 -0.87 -6.14 -3.69
CA ASN A 88 -1.33 -6.99 -4.78
C ASN A 88 -2.22 -8.13 -4.26
N VAL A 89 -3.08 -8.67 -5.12
CA VAL A 89 -3.79 -9.92 -4.82
C VAL A 89 -2.76 -11.04 -4.62
N GLY A 90 -2.89 -11.79 -3.53
CA GLY A 90 -1.95 -12.81 -3.10
C GLY A 90 -0.89 -12.34 -2.11
N ASP A 91 -0.72 -11.03 -1.89
CA ASP A 91 0.22 -10.53 -0.89
C ASP A 91 -0.23 -10.89 0.52
N LYS A 92 0.72 -11.31 1.36
CA LYS A 92 0.50 -11.44 2.81
C LYS A 92 0.54 -10.06 3.44
N VAL A 93 -0.49 -9.72 4.21
CA VAL A 93 -0.66 -8.40 4.82
C VAL A 93 -0.95 -8.50 6.31
N VAL A 94 -0.56 -7.44 7.03
CA VAL A 94 -0.96 -7.20 8.42
C VAL A 94 -2.15 -6.24 8.43
N THR A 95 -3.16 -6.55 9.23
CA THR A 95 -4.33 -5.70 9.42
C THR A 95 -4.52 -5.34 10.89
N LEU A 96 -5.12 -4.17 11.13
CA LEU A 96 -5.48 -3.67 12.44
C LEU A 96 -6.98 -3.39 12.50
N PHE A 97 -7.67 -3.93 13.48
CA PHE A 97 -9.08 -3.65 13.76
C PHE A 97 -9.21 -2.78 15.00
N LEU A 98 -10.20 -1.89 15.02
CA LEU A 98 -10.50 -1.11 16.22
C LEU A 98 -11.12 -2.02 17.30
N PRO A 99 -10.86 -1.81 18.60
CA PRO A 99 -11.39 -2.65 19.67
C PRO A 99 -12.84 -2.29 20.03
N VAL A 100 -13.74 -2.33 19.04
CA VAL A 100 -15.17 -2.03 19.17
C VAL A 100 -16.00 -3.09 18.45
N GLU A 101 -17.29 -3.17 18.77
CA GLU A 101 -18.20 -4.11 18.10
C GLU A 101 -18.36 -3.72 16.62
N ASN A 102 -18.33 -4.71 15.71
CA ASN A 102 -18.38 -4.50 14.26
C ASN A 102 -17.35 -3.48 13.74
N ALA A 103 -16.15 -3.51 14.32
CA ALA A 103 -15.10 -2.56 14.01
C ALA A 103 -14.68 -2.58 12.54
N HIS A 104 -14.39 -1.38 12.04
CA HIS A 104 -13.63 -1.22 10.82
C HIS A 104 -12.19 -1.69 11.03
N GLY A 105 -11.58 -2.21 9.97
CA GLY A 105 -10.17 -2.58 9.93
C GLY A 105 -9.39 -1.85 8.85
N PHE A 106 -8.08 -1.82 9.02
CA PHE A 106 -7.12 -1.18 8.12
C PHE A 106 -6.08 -2.22 7.68
N VAL A 107 -5.68 -2.17 6.41
CA VAL A 107 -4.48 -2.86 5.94
C VAL A 107 -3.28 -1.96 6.20
N LEU A 108 -2.33 -2.42 7.00
CA LEU A 108 -1.16 -1.63 7.38
C LEU A 108 -0.03 -1.74 6.35
N GLY A 109 0.13 -2.91 5.74
CA GLY A 109 1.23 -3.18 4.82
C GLY A 109 1.32 -4.65 4.44
N ALA A 110 2.02 -4.92 3.33
CA ALA A 110 2.41 -6.28 2.94
C ALA A 110 3.76 -6.67 3.55
N TYR A 111 3.96 -7.96 3.79
CA TYR A 111 5.23 -8.49 4.28
C TYR A 111 5.58 -9.82 3.60
N GLN A 112 6.87 -10.14 3.58
CA GLN A 112 7.37 -11.46 3.21
C GLN A 112 7.85 -12.16 4.49
N PRO A 113 7.47 -13.42 4.73
CA PRO A 113 8.04 -14.19 5.83
C PRO A 113 9.56 -14.28 5.69
N TRP A 114 10.28 -14.16 6.80
CA TRP A 114 11.72 -14.41 6.85
C TRP A 114 11.99 -15.84 6.32
N GLN A 115 12.88 -15.98 5.34
CA GLN A 115 13.37 -17.28 4.86
C GLN A 115 14.52 -17.79 5.71
#